data_AF-G5ZZM3-F1
#
_entry.id   AF-G5ZZM3-F1
#
_cell.length_a   1.000
_cell.length_b   1.000
_cell.length_c   1.000
_cell.angle_alpha   90.00
_cell.angle_beta   90.00
_cell.angle_gamma   90.00
#
_symmetry.space_group_name_H-M   'P 1'
#
loop_
_entity.id
_entity.type
_entity.pdbx_description
1 polymer ?
#
loop_
_entity_poly.entity_id
_entity_poly.type
_entity_poly.pdbx_seq_one_letter_code
_entity_poly.pdbx_strand_id
1 'polypeptide(L)'
;MSVSLLLIKRLRPGMFCVLFTCFMTLFMLSNAAHSEGRIYEGAEEKAHCSLWDNLRLTWPQTILGREPAKCRRKATPPTQFSNICRLRRQYIDPETGSRMCVYMRQGRGLDDTVVSLSPSLQCQRTYTCRSDD
;
A
#
# COMPACT_ATOMS: atom_id res chain seq x y z
N MET A 1 40.99 27.43 26.87
CA MET A 1 40.25 26.26 27.40
C MET A 1 39.87 26.51 28.86
N SER A 2 38.78 27.23 29.17
CA SER A 2 38.36 27.36 30.59
C SER A 2 36.92 27.77 30.86
N VAL A 3 36.14 28.22 29.87
CA VAL A 3 34.74 28.66 30.13
C VAL A 3 33.73 27.52 29.92
N SER A 4 33.95 26.64 28.93
CA SER A 4 33.05 25.53 28.61
C SER A 4 32.99 24.44 29.69
N LEU A 5 34.09 24.22 30.41
CA LEU A 5 34.19 23.22 31.48
C LEU A 5 33.47 23.64 32.76
N LEU A 6 33.32 24.96 33.01
CA LEU A 6 32.61 25.49 34.17
C LEU A 6 31.08 25.45 33.99
N LEU A 7 30.60 25.53 32.75
CA LEU A 7 29.17 25.42 32.45
C LEU A 7 28.62 24.00 32.70
N ILE A 8 29.43 22.98 32.39
CA ILE A 8 29.05 21.56 32.53
C ILE A 8 28.89 21.15 34.00
N LYS A 9 29.68 21.73 34.91
CA LYS A 9 29.63 21.42 36.36
C LYS A 9 28.39 21.99 37.07
N ARG A 10 27.60 22.84 36.43
CA ARG A 10 26.39 23.47 37.01
C ARG A 10 25.08 22.92 36.43
N LEU A 11 25.15 21.98 35.48
CA LEU A 11 23.96 21.31 34.94
C LEU A 11 23.44 20.28 35.96
N ARG A 12 22.24 20.50 36.49
CA ARG A 12 21.51 19.46 37.23
C ARG A 12 21.33 18.25 36.30
N PRO A 13 21.46 17.00 36.80
CA PRO A 13 21.35 15.79 35.96
C PRO A 13 20.02 15.74 35.18
N GLY A 14 18.93 16.27 35.75
CA GLY A 14 17.65 16.39 35.05
C GLY A 14 17.67 17.31 33.82
N MET A 15 18.49 18.36 33.82
CA MET A 15 18.64 19.26 32.66
C MET A 15 19.42 18.58 31.53
N PHE A 16 20.36 17.69 31.86
CA PHE A 16 21.06 16.87 30.88
C PHE A 16 20.11 15.85 30.23
N CYS A 17 19.25 15.20 31.02
CA CYS A 17 18.23 14.29 30.49
C CYS A 17 17.27 15.00 29.53
N VAL A 18 16.78 16.21 29.89
CA VAL A 18 15.87 16.99 29.04
C VAL A 18 16.54 17.38 27.72
N LEU A 19 17.78 17.86 27.76
CA LEU A 19 18.54 18.22 26.55
C LEU A 19 18.81 16.99 25.67
N PHE A 20 19.15 15.85 26.27
CA PHE A 20 19.36 14.61 25.54
C PHE A 20 18.06 14.11 24.88
N THR A 21 16.94 14.16 25.59
CA THR A 21 15.64 13.77 25.01
C THR A 21 15.22 14.69 23.87
N CYS A 22 15.42 16.01 23.99
CA CYS A 22 15.12 16.97 22.93
C CYS A 22 16.00 16.75 21.69
N PHE A 23 17.27 16.40 21.90
CA PHE A 23 18.17 16.10 20.80
C PHE A 23 17.76 14.81 20.06
N MET A 24 17.40 13.76 20.80
CA MET A 24 16.98 12.49 20.21
C MET A 24 15.64 12.61 19.47
N THR A 25 14.69 13.40 19.95
CA THR A 25 13.42 13.59 19.24
C THR A 25 13.60 14.39 17.95
N LEU A 26 14.45 15.42 17.95
CA LEU A 26 14.79 16.18 16.74
C LEU A 26 15.46 15.30 15.68
N PHE A 27 16.34 14.39 16.09
CA PHE A 27 17.02 13.46 15.18
C PHE A 27 16.06 12.43 14.56
N MET A 28 15.06 11.97 15.30
CA MET A 28 14.08 11.00 14.77
C MET A 28 13.06 11.64 13.81
N LEU A 29 12.82 12.95 13.92
CA LEU A 29 11.85 13.68 13.09
C LEU A 29 12.42 14.13 11.73
N SER A 30 13.74 14.08 11.51
CA SER A 30 14.36 14.58 10.28
C SER A 30 14.22 13.64 9.08
N ASN A 31 13.84 12.38 9.31
CA ASN A 31 13.69 11.40 8.24
C ASN A 31 12.24 11.36 7.76
N ALA A 32 12.04 11.51 6.46
CA ALA A 32 10.73 11.29 5.84
C ALA A 32 10.33 9.81 6.00
N ALA A 33 9.20 9.56 6.65
CA ALA A 33 8.61 8.22 6.69
C ALA A 33 8.06 7.88 5.30
N HIS A 34 8.86 7.19 4.50
CA HIS A 34 8.44 6.65 3.21
C HIS A 34 7.67 5.34 3.45
N SER A 35 6.34 5.40 3.50
CA SER A 35 5.52 4.22 3.32
C SER A 35 5.33 3.98 1.83
N GLU A 36 6.12 3.09 1.25
CA GLU A 36 5.80 2.56 -0.07
C GLU A 36 4.62 1.61 0.10
N GLY A 37 3.47 1.95 -0.48
CA GLY A 37 2.30 1.08 -0.53
C GLY A 37 2.51 -0.09 -1.49
N ARG A 38 3.62 -0.81 -1.38
CA ARG A 38 3.90 -1.99 -2.20
C ARG A 38 2.89 -3.06 -1.85
N ILE A 39 2.03 -3.35 -2.81
CA ILE A 39 1.16 -4.50 -2.78
C ILE A 39 2.05 -5.70 -3.17
N TYR A 40 2.35 -6.57 -2.21
CA TYR A 40 3.17 -7.75 -2.46
C TYR A 40 2.45 -8.70 -3.41
N GLU A 41 2.92 -8.80 -4.64
CA GLU A 41 2.43 -9.80 -5.58
C GLU A 41 2.65 -11.21 -5.01
N GLY A 42 1.55 -11.89 -4.70
CA GLY A 42 1.59 -13.26 -4.22
C GLY A 42 2.00 -14.17 -5.37
N ALA A 43 3.23 -14.70 -5.33
CA ALA A 43 3.65 -15.76 -6.25
C ALA A 43 2.74 -16.99 -6.08
N GLU A 44 2.30 -17.60 -7.18
CA GLU A 44 1.41 -18.77 -7.17
C GLU A 44 2.02 -19.96 -6.38
N GLU A 45 3.34 -20.04 -6.31
CA GLU A 45 4.08 -21.02 -5.52
C GLU A 45 3.88 -20.85 -4.00
N LYS A 46 3.64 -19.63 -3.54
CA LYS A 46 3.47 -19.26 -2.12
C LYS A 46 1.99 -19.11 -1.72
N ALA A 47 1.06 -19.30 -2.65
CA ALA A 47 -0.36 -19.21 -2.37
C ALA A 47 -0.81 -20.37 -1.48
N HIS A 48 -1.57 -20.05 -0.43
CA HIS A 48 -2.17 -21.06 0.44
C HIS A 48 -3.22 -21.87 -0.34
N CYS A 49 -3.43 -23.13 0.03
CA CYS A 49 -4.47 -23.96 -0.59
C CYS A 49 -5.86 -23.56 -0.07
N SER A 50 -6.81 -23.29 -0.97
CA SER A 50 -8.20 -22.96 -0.62
C SER A 50 -9.09 -24.20 -0.56
N LEU A 51 -8.80 -25.21 -1.39
CA LEU A 51 -9.51 -26.49 -1.41
C LEU A 51 -8.52 -27.65 -1.40
N TRP A 52 -8.50 -28.37 -0.30
CA TRP A 52 -7.76 -29.62 -0.14
C TRP A 52 -8.53 -30.78 -0.75
N ASP A 53 -7.80 -31.79 -1.23
CA ASP A 53 -8.44 -33.00 -1.74
C ASP A 53 -9.03 -33.84 -0.60
N ASN A 54 -10.33 -34.09 -0.66
CA ASN A 54 -11.10 -34.82 0.35
C ASN A 54 -11.29 -36.31 0.00
N LEU A 55 -10.57 -36.84 -0.99
CA LEU A 55 -10.57 -38.27 -1.39
C LEU A 55 -10.16 -39.26 -0.27
N ARG A 56 -9.97 -38.79 0.97
CA ARG A 56 -9.73 -39.59 2.19
C ARG A 56 -10.96 -40.26 2.81
N LEU A 57 -12.16 -40.07 2.26
CA LEU A 57 -13.40 -40.46 2.95
C LEU A 57 -13.95 -41.87 2.61
N THR A 58 -13.42 -42.60 1.63
CA THR A 58 -13.85 -43.98 1.40
C THR A 58 -13.15 -44.93 2.38
N TRP A 59 -13.94 -45.49 3.30
CA TRP A 59 -13.50 -46.57 4.19
C TRP A 59 -13.15 -47.82 3.36
N PRO A 60 -12.06 -48.56 3.66
CA PRO A 60 -11.11 -48.39 4.76
C PRO A 60 -10.08 -47.28 4.48
N GLN A 61 -9.70 -46.54 5.52
CA GLN A 61 -8.68 -45.49 5.38
C GLN A 61 -7.31 -46.11 5.07
N THR A 62 -6.88 -46.00 3.82
CA THR A 62 -5.64 -46.64 3.33
C THR A 62 -4.36 -45.96 3.81
N ILE A 63 -4.42 -44.76 4.41
CA ILE A 63 -3.21 -44.00 4.74
C ILE A 63 -3.42 -43.20 6.05
N LEU A 64 -2.93 -43.75 7.17
CA LEU A 64 -2.86 -43.12 8.51
C LEU A 64 -1.88 -41.93 8.56
N GLY A 65 -1.99 -40.97 7.64
CA GLY A 65 -1.19 -39.74 7.65
C GLY A 65 0.25 -39.87 7.13
N ARG A 66 0.60 -41.00 6.47
CA ARG A 66 1.93 -41.19 5.87
C ARG A 66 2.16 -40.32 4.62
N GLU A 67 1.10 -39.97 3.90
CA GLU A 67 1.19 -39.16 2.67
C GLU A 67 0.68 -37.74 2.88
N PRO A 68 1.39 -36.72 2.35
CA PRO A 68 0.97 -35.33 2.44
C PRO A 68 -0.33 -35.11 1.64
N ALA A 69 -1.22 -34.26 2.17
CA ALA A 69 -2.47 -33.94 1.51
C ALA A 69 -2.22 -33.21 0.18
N LYS A 70 -2.82 -33.69 -0.91
CA LYS A 70 -2.73 -33.04 -2.22
C LYS A 70 -3.63 -31.80 -2.24
N CYS A 71 -3.08 -30.66 -2.66
CA CYS A 71 -3.86 -29.45 -2.88
C CYS A 71 -4.61 -29.57 -4.21
N ARG A 72 -5.93 -29.37 -4.20
CA ARG A 72 -6.77 -29.42 -5.41
C ARG A 72 -7.00 -28.04 -6.02
N ARG A 73 -7.07 -26.99 -5.18
CA ARG A 73 -7.20 -25.61 -5.65
C ARG A 73 -6.40 -24.67 -4.75
N LYS A 74 -5.47 -23.91 -5.36
CA LYS A 74 -4.76 -22.82 -4.68
C LYS A 74 -5.65 -21.57 -4.56
N ALA A 75 -5.43 -20.76 -3.53
CA ALA A 75 -6.12 -19.49 -3.36
C ALA A 75 -5.64 -18.48 -4.41
N THR A 76 -6.57 -17.73 -4.98
CA THR A 76 -6.25 -16.61 -5.87
C THR A 76 -5.55 -15.52 -5.05
N PRO A 77 -4.45 -14.92 -5.53
CA PRO A 77 -3.78 -13.85 -4.79
C PRO A 77 -4.73 -12.66 -4.60
N PRO A 78 -4.73 -12.03 -3.41
CA PRO A 78 -5.62 -10.91 -3.11
C PRO A 78 -5.26 -9.64 -3.90
N THR A 79 -4.16 -9.61 -4.64
CA THR A 79 -3.57 -8.41 -5.24
C THR A 79 -4.15 -8.02 -6.60
N GLN A 80 -5.20 -8.69 -7.07
CA GLN A 80 -6.02 -8.21 -8.19
C GLN A 80 -7.08 -7.18 -7.75
N PHE A 81 -6.83 -6.42 -6.67
CA PHE A 81 -7.70 -5.28 -6.36
C PHE A 81 -7.55 -4.27 -7.49
N SER A 82 -8.65 -4.07 -8.22
CA SER A 82 -8.74 -3.01 -9.22
C SER A 82 -8.36 -1.68 -8.58
N ASN A 83 -7.35 -0.99 -9.11
CA ASN A 83 -7.03 0.35 -8.68
C ASN A 83 -8.26 1.24 -8.91
N ILE A 84 -8.86 1.76 -7.83
CA ILE A 84 -10.06 2.61 -7.94
C ILE A 84 -9.60 4.06 -8.08
N CYS A 85 -9.98 4.69 -9.18
CA CYS A 85 -9.74 6.08 -9.46
C CYS A 85 -10.96 6.93 -9.13
N ARG A 86 -10.74 8.08 -8.48
CA ARG A 86 -11.81 9.00 -8.04
C ARG A 86 -11.77 10.31 -8.80
N LEU A 87 -12.93 10.80 -9.21
CA LEU A 87 -13.04 12.05 -9.96
C LEU A 87 -12.52 13.22 -9.11
N ARG A 88 -11.60 13.99 -9.67
CA ARG A 88 -11.01 15.19 -9.05
C ARG A 88 -11.59 16.46 -9.66
N ARG A 89 -11.60 16.56 -10.99
CA ARG A 89 -12.11 17.71 -11.73
C ARG A 89 -12.67 17.29 -13.08
N GLN A 90 -13.60 18.09 -13.59
CA GLN A 90 -14.16 17.95 -14.93
C GLN A 90 -14.08 19.30 -15.65
N TYR A 91 -13.77 19.30 -16.93
CA TYR A 91 -13.80 20.48 -17.78
C TYR A 91 -14.20 20.10 -19.21
N ILE A 92 -14.62 21.08 -20.00
CA ILE A 92 -14.86 20.90 -21.44
C ILE A 92 -13.66 21.50 -22.15
N ASP A 93 -13.03 20.70 -23.00
CA ASP A 93 -11.91 21.15 -23.81
C ASP A 93 -12.43 22.05 -24.95
N PRO A 94 -11.97 23.32 -25.06
CA PRO A 94 -12.45 24.25 -26.07
C PRO A 94 -12.08 23.82 -27.51
N GLU A 95 -11.04 23.02 -27.69
CA GLU A 95 -10.59 22.60 -29.03
C GLU A 95 -11.39 21.39 -29.55
N THR A 96 -11.59 20.38 -28.70
CA THR A 96 -12.28 19.15 -29.10
C THR A 96 -13.77 19.17 -28.79
N GLY A 97 -14.24 20.11 -27.97
CA GLY A 97 -15.61 20.14 -27.42
C GLY A 97 -15.92 18.95 -26.50
N SER A 98 -14.93 18.09 -26.24
CA SER A 98 -15.09 16.87 -25.45
C SER A 98 -15.06 17.17 -23.96
N ARG A 99 -15.76 16.35 -23.17
CA ARG A 99 -15.71 16.44 -21.71
C ARG A 99 -14.51 15.67 -21.20
N MET A 100 -13.59 16.39 -20.56
CA MET A 100 -12.40 15.83 -19.93
C MET A 100 -12.66 15.56 -18.45
N CYS A 101 -12.51 14.30 -18.05
CA CYS A 101 -12.64 13.85 -16.67
C CYS A 101 -11.26 13.52 -16.11
N VAL A 102 -10.83 14.26 -15.10
CA VAL A 102 -9.53 14.06 -14.45
C VAL A 102 -9.72 13.30 -13.16
N TYR A 103 -9.04 12.16 -13.07
CA TYR A 103 -9.17 11.22 -11.98
C TYR A 103 -7.87 11.08 -11.21
N MET A 104 -7.99 11.03 -9.89
CA MET A 104 -6.89 10.79 -8.97
C MET A 104 -6.81 9.31 -8.63
N ARG A 105 -5.61 8.74 -8.76
CA ARG A 105 -5.30 7.36 -8.35
C ARG A 105 -5.13 7.27 -6.83
N GLN A 106 -5.47 6.11 -6.28
CA GLN A 106 -5.18 5.83 -4.86
C GLN A 106 -3.68 5.59 -4.69
N GLY A 107 -3.03 6.40 -3.85
CA GLY A 107 -1.59 6.33 -3.60
C GLY A 107 -0.97 7.71 -3.44
N ARG A 108 0.26 7.78 -2.90
CA ARG A 108 0.98 9.05 -2.75
C ARG A 108 1.91 9.25 -3.95
N GLY A 109 1.86 10.43 -4.58
CA GLY A 109 2.78 10.79 -5.66
C GLY A 109 2.49 10.12 -7.01
N LEU A 110 1.27 9.63 -7.22
CA LEU A 110 0.82 9.12 -8.51
C LEU A 110 0.21 10.25 -9.34
N ASP A 111 0.46 10.23 -10.64
CA ASP A 111 -0.08 11.20 -11.59
C ASP A 111 -1.59 11.02 -11.80
N ASP A 112 -2.26 12.13 -12.11
CA ASP A 112 -3.68 12.16 -12.44
C ASP A 112 -3.92 11.59 -13.86
N THR A 113 -4.94 10.75 -14.01
CA THR A 113 -5.32 10.18 -15.32
C THR A 113 -6.47 10.98 -15.94
N VAL A 114 -6.35 11.34 -17.22
CA VAL A 114 -7.38 12.09 -17.96
C VAL A 114 -8.09 11.18 -18.94
N VAL A 115 -9.43 11.19 -18.90
CA VAL A 115 -10.27 10.44 -19.84
C VAL A 115 -11.18 11.42 -20.58
N SER A 116 -11.20 11.33 -21.92
CA SER A 116 -12.09 12.09 -22.78
C SER A 116 -13.41 11.34 -22.98
N LEU A 117 -14.53 12.02 -22.76
CA LEU A 117 -15.88 11.51 -23.04
C LEU A 117 -16.63 12.44 -23.99
N SER A 118 -17.62 11.87 -24.67
CA SER A 118 -18.56 12.65 -25.48
C SER A 118 -19.32 13.68 -24.61
N PRO A 119 -19.75 14.83 -25.18
CA PRO A 119 -20.33 15.93 -24.40
C PRO A 119 -21.62 15.56 -23.65
N SER A 120 -22.36 14.57 -24.17
CA SER A 120 -23.61 14.07 -23.60
C SER A 120 -23.43 13.17 -22.38
N LEU A 121 -22.23 12.61 -22.16
CA LEU A 121 -21.94 11.65 -21.09
C LEU A 121 -21.40 12.36 -19.85
N GLN A 122 -21.87 11.99 -18.67
CA GLN A 122 -21.37 12.51 -17.39
C GLN A 122 -20.16 11.71 -16.90
N CYS A 123 -19.19 12.38 -16.26
CA CYS A 123 -18.07 11.71 -15.61
C CYS A 123 -18.59 10.83 -14.47
N GLN A 124 -18.19 9.56 -14.44
CA GLN A 124 -18.47 8.70 -13.29
C GLN A 124 -17.66 9.18 -12.08
N ARG A 125 -18.23 9.09 -10.87
CA ARG A 125 -17.55 9.53 -9.63
C ARG A 125 -16.32 8.68 -9.32
N THR A 126 -16.37 7.39 -9.67
CA THR A 126 -15.31 6.42 -9.46
C THR A 126 -15.30 5.40 -10.59
N TYR A 127 -14.11 4.97 -11.03
CA TYR A 127 -13.96 3.87 -11.99
C TYR A 127 -12.68 3.06 -11.69
N THR A 128 -12.58 1.86 -12.26
CA THR A 128 -11.38 1.04 -12.18
C THR A 128 -10.34 1.54 -13.19
N CYS A 129 -9.27 2.17 -12.72
CA CYS A 129 -8.19 2.61 -13.59
C CYS A 129 -7.26 1.47 -13.97
N ARG A 130 -6.65 1.62 -15.15
CA ARG A 130 -5.63 0.71 -15.66
C ARG A 130 -4.41 0.76 -14.71
N SER A 131 -3.89 -0.42 -14.37
CA SER A 131 -2.57 -0.54 -13.76
C SER A 131 -1.53 -0.14 -14.81
N ASP A 132 -0.56 0.69 -14.43
CA ASP A 132 0.59 0.90 -15.30
C ASP A 132 1.50 -0.30 -15.08
N ASP A 133 1.78 -1.04 -16.14
CA ASP A 133 2.70 -2.19 -16.16
C ASP A 133 4.16 -1.71 -16.14
#